data_AF-A0A379B180-F1
#
_entry.id   AF-A0A379B180-F1
#
_cell.length_a   1.000
_cell.length_b   1.000
_cell.length_c   1.000
_cell.angle_alpha   90.00
_cell.angle_beta   90.00
_cell.angle_gamma   90.00
#
_symmetry.space_group_name_H-M   'P 1'
#
loop_
_entity.id
_entity.type
_entity.pdbx_description
1 polymer ?
#
loop_
_entity_poly.entity_id
_entity_poly.type
_entity_poly.pdbx_seq_one_letter_code
_entity_poly.pdbx_strand_id
1 'polypeptide(L)'
;MSAHSAWAGKNRFPLVDNPQIFGKLISGNASVSHISGPLTIADIAGQSAELGLQSYLEFLALVSISLGVLNLLPVPVLDGGHLVFYTVEWIRGKPLGERVQNIGLRFGLALMMLMMAAAFFNDVTRLIG
;
A
#
# COMPACT_ATOMS: atom_id res chain seq x y z
N MET A 1 -15.44 13.77 -42.47
CA MET A 1 -16.04 13.15 -41.27
C MET A 1 -14.93 13.01 -40.23
N SER A 2 -15.06 13.70 -39.09
CA SER A 2 -13.93 14.21 -38.29
C SER A 2 -13.29 13.18 -37.35
N ALA A 3 -11.95 13.14 -37.34
CA ALA A 3 -11.10 12.40 -36.41
C ALA A 3 -11.23 12.87 -34.93
N HIS A 4 -12.04 13.89 -34.65
CA HIS A 4 -12.33 14.37 -33.29
C HIS A 4 -13.28 13.47 -32.48
N SER A 5 -13.92 12.47 -33.08
CA SER A 5 -14.89 11.60 -32.39
C SER A 5 -14.27 10.31 -31.80
N ALA A 6 -13.03 9.96 -32.17
CA ALA A 6 -12.36 8.75 -31.68
C ALA A 6 -11.67 8.92 -30.30
N TRP A 7 -11.56 10.16 -29.80
CA TRP A 7 -10.87 10.48 -28.55
C TRP A 7 -11.80 10.67 -27.33
N ALA A 8 -13.12 10.66 -27.54
CA ALA A 8 -14.10 11.04 -26.53
C ALA A 8 -14.74 9.87 -25.74
N GLY A 9 -14.22 8.63 -25.88
CA GLY A 9 -14.93 7.45 -25.38
C GLY A 9 -14.08 6.33 -24.80
N LYS A 10 -12.86 6.60 -24.32
CA LYS A 10 -12.04 5.58 -23.68
C LYS A 10 -11.61 6.08 -22.31
N ASN A 11 -12.05 5.37 -21.26
CA ASN A 11 -11.61 5.51 -19.87
C ASN A 11 -10.08 5.51 -19.86
N ARG A 12 -9.47 6.68 -20.00
CA ARG A 12 -8.03 6.82 -20.23
C ARG A 12 -7.26 6.67 -18.92
N PHE A 13 -7.93 6.82 -17.78
CA PHE A 13 -7.38 6.55 -16.46
C PHE A 13 -8.48 6.05 -15.52
N PRO A 14 -8.90 4.77 -15.62
CA PRO A 14 -10.02 4.22 -14.85
C PRO A 14 -9.86 4.37 -13.32
N LEU A 15 -8.63 4.58 -12.84
CA LEU A 15 -8.31 4.86 -11.43
C LEU A 15 -8.68 6.28 -10.98
N VAL A 16 -8.57 7.27 -11.87
CA VAL A 16 -8.88 8.68 -11.58
C VAL A 16 -10.37 8.96 -11.78
N ASP A 17 -10.97 8.25 -12.74
CA ASP A 17 -12.34 8.49 -13.19
C ASP A 17 -13.40 7.86 -12.24
N ASN A 18 -12.99 7.00 -11.30
CA ASN A 18 -13.91 6.31 -10.39
C ASN A 18 -13.82 6.84 -8.93
N PRO A 19 -14.77 7.67 -8.47
CA PRO A 19 -14.75 8.25 -7.12
C PRO A 19 -14.90 7.20 -6.01
N GLN A 20 -15.42 6.00 -6.33
CA GLN A 20 -15.56 4.91 -5.36
C GLN A 20 -14.20 4.34 -4.94
N ILE A 21 -13.17 4.48 -5.79
CA ILE A 21 -11.80 4.03 -5.48
C ILE A 21 -11.21 4.88 -4.35
N PHE A 22 -11.40 6.21 -4.38
CA PHE A 22 -10.96 7.10 -3.30
C PHE A 22 -11.61 6.76 -1.95
N GLY A 23 -12.92 6.44 -1.95
CA GLY A 23 -13.61 6.00 -0.73
C GLY A 23 -13.04 4.70 -0.16
N LYS A 24 -12.75 3.72 -1.03
CA LYS A 24 -12.15 2.44 -0.62
C LYS A 24 -10.70 2.60 -0.13
N LEU A 25 -9.94 3.53 -0.70
CA LEU A 25 -8.59 3.88 -0.26
C LEU A 25 -8.58 4.49 1.15
N ILE A 26 -9.46 5.46 1.41
CA ILE A 26 -9.58 6.11 2.74
C ILE A 26 -10.06 5.11 3.80
N SER A 27 -10.97 4.20 3.44
CA SER A 27 -11.48 3.17 4.35
C SER A 27 -10.48 2.06 4.67
N GLY A 28 -9.30 2.04 4.04
CA GLY A 28 -8.29 0.97 4.19
C GLY A 28 -8.69 -0.37 3.54
N ASN A 29 -9.96 -0.57 3.18
CA ASN A 29 -10.45 -1.81 2.58
C ASN A 29 -9.81 -2.15 1.23
N ALA A 30 -9.35 -1.16 0.46
CA ALA A 30 -8.64 -1.43 -0.79
C ALA A 30 -7.22 -2.00 -0.57
N SER A 31 -6.60 -1.74 0.58
CA SER A 31 -5.21 -2.09 0.84
C SER A 31 -5.07 -3.44 1.58
N VAL A 32 -5.99 -3.71 2.52
CA VAL A 32 -5.95 -4.93 3.34
C VAL A 32 -6.42 -6.18 2.57
N SER A 33 -7.30 -6.02 1.58
CA SER A 33 -7.79 -7.16 0.77
C SER A 33 -6.81 -7.61 -0.34
N HIS A 34 -5.73 -6.86 -0.56
CA HIS A 34 -4.71 -7.13 -1.57
C HIS A 34 -3.32 -7.15 -0.95
N ILE A 35 -3.14 -7.89 0.16
CA ILE A 35 -1.82 -8.40 0.55
C ILE A 35 -1.44 -9.48 -0.48
N SER A 36 -1.26 -9.07 -1.72
CA SER A 36 -0.55 -9.80 -2.75
C SER A 36 0.90 -9.76 -2.32
N GLY A 37 1.52 -10.92 -2.11
CA GLY A 37 2.89 -10.94 -1.63
C GLY A 37 3.86 -10.28 -2.62
N PRO A 38 5.11 -9.99 -2.21
CA PRO A 38 6.09 -9.27 -3.01
C PRO A 38 6.26 -9.86 -4.42
N LEU A 39 6.09 -11.17 -4.55
CA LEU A 39 6.26 -11.88 -5.80
C LEU A 39 5.08 -11.68 -6.75
N THR A 40 3.85 -11.63 -6.23
CA THR A 40 2.67 -11.27 -7.02
C THR A 40 2.73 -9.82 -7.51
N ILE A 41 3.24 -8.91 -6.68
CA ILE A 41 3.45 -7.51 -7.08
C ILE A 41 4.46 -7.45 -8.23
N ALA A 42 5.54 -8.23 -8.17
CA ALA A 42 6.53 -8.32 -9.25
C ALA A 42 5.94 -8.89 -10.55
N ASP A 43 5.09 -9.92 -10.47
CA ASP A 43 4.42 -10.50 -11.64
C ASP A 43 3.45 -9.51 -12.32
N ILE A 44 2.60 -8.85 -11.53
CA ILE A 44 1.68 -7.82 -12.05
C ILE A 44 2.46 -6.63 -12.62
N ALA A 45 3.60 -6.27 -12.02
CA ALA A 45 4.49 -5.25 -12.57
C ALA A 45 5.01 -5.65 -13.96
N GLY A 46 5.43 -6.91 -14.13
CA GLY A 46 5.86 -7.46 -15.42
C GLY A 46 4.74 -7.41 -16.47
N GLN A 47 3.56 -7.93 -16.13
CA GLN A 47 2.40 -7.93 -17.02
C GLN A 47 1.97 -6.50 -17.42
N SER A 48 1.96 -5.56 -16.47
CA SER A 48 1.62 -4.16 -16.77
C SER A 48 2.65 -3.46 -17.65
N ALA A 49 3.94 -3.84 -17.54
CA ALA A 49 4.98 -3.35 -18.44
C ALA A 49 4.81 -3.90 -19.88
N GLU A 50 4.41 -5.17 -20.03
CA GLU A 50 4.10 -5.77 -21.33
C GLU A 50 2.88 -5.12 -22.02
N LEU A 51 1.88 -4.70 -21.24
CA LEU A 51 0.71 -3.96 -21.73
C LEU A 51 1.04 -2.52 -22.19
N GLY A 52 2.23 -2.02 -21.84
CA GLY A 52 2.77 -0.74 -22.27
C GLY A 52 2.91 0.31 -21.16
N LEU A 53 3.58 1.42 -21.49
CA LEU A 53 3.99 2.44 -20.52
C LEU A 53 2.82 3.03 -19.71
N GLN A 54 1.67 3.25 -20.34
CA GLN A 54 0.50 3.80 -19.68
C GLN A 54 -0.02 2.86 -18.58
N SER A 55 -0.20 1.57 -18.89
CA SER A 55 -0.67 0.58 -17.90
C SER A 55 0.33 0.38 -16.77
N TYR A 56 1.64 0.42 -17.06
CA TYR A 56 2.68 0.38 -16.05
C TYR A 56 2.63 1.59 -15.10
N LEU A 57 2.43 2.80 -15.62
CA LEU A 57 2.28 4.01 -14.81
C LEU A 57 1.01 3.98 -13.93
N GLU A 58 -0.09 3.43 -14.44
CA GLU A 58 -1.32 3.22 -13.65
C GLU A 58 -1.09 2.23 -12.51
N PHE A 59 -0.41 1.12 -12.79
CA PHE A 59 -0.01 0.15 -11.76
C PHE A 59 0.88 0.81 -10.70
N LEU A 60 1.90 1.55 -11.10
CA LEU A 60 2.79 2.27 -10.17
C LEU A 60 2.03 3.30 -9.32
N ALA A 61 1.08 4.03 -9.90
CA ALA A 61 0.25 4.97 -9.17
C ALA A 61 -0.59 4.26 -8.09
N LEU A 62 -1.22 3.14 -8.43
CA LEU A 62 -2.00 2.33 -7.49
C LEU A 62 -1.14 1.79 -6.34
N VAL A 63 0.02 1.21 -6.67
CA VAL A 63 0.96 0.68 -5.66
C VAL A 63 1.46 1.80 -4.75
N SER A 64 1.84 2.95 -5.30
CA SER A 64 2.35 4.08 -4.52
C SER A 64 1.31 4.63 -3.54
N ILE A 65 0.05 4.79 -3.99
CA ILE A 65 -1.04 5.22 -3.11
C ILE A 65 -1.29 4.17 -2.02
N SER A 66 -1.29 2.89 -2.37
CA SER A 66 -1.50 1.80 -1.43
C SER A 66 -0.41 1.75 -0.35
N LEU A 67 0.87 1.87 -0.74
CA LEU A 67 2.00 1.96 0.18
C LEU A 67 1.92 3.22 1.07
N GLY A 68 1.49 4.35 0.51
CA GLY A 68 1.24 5.57 1.28
C GLY A 68 0.18 5.36 2.37
N VAL A 69 -0.94 4.72 2.05
CA VAL A 69 -1.99 4.39 3.03
C VAL A 69 -1.47 3.38 4.07
N LEU A 70 -0.75 2.33 3.65
CA LEU A 70 -0.16 1.35 4.57
C LEU A 70 0.82 2.01 5.54
N ASN A 71 1.68 2.91 5.06
CA ASN A 71 2.65 3.61 5.89
C ASN A 71 2.00 4.52 6.94
N LEU A 72 0.75 4.95 6.74
CA LEU A 72 -0.01 5.75 7.71
C LEU A 72 -0.75 4.90 8.76
N LEU A 73 -0.71 3.56 8.65
CA LEU A 73 -1.29 2.68 9.67
C LEU A 73 -0.59 2.86 11.02
N PRO A 74 -1.29 2.64 12.15
CA PRO A 74 -0.75 2.81 13.50
C PRO A 74 0.18 1.67 13.92
N VAL A 75 1.19 1.38 13.09
CA VAL A 75 2.19 0.33 13.31
C VAL A 75 3.51 1.01 13.71
N PRO A 76 4.13 0.67 14.86
CA PRO A 76 5.29 1.39 15.40
C PRO A 76 6.53 1.53 14.48
N VAL A 77 6.66 0.68 13.46
CA VAL A 77 7.78 0.69 12.49
C VAL A 77 7.48 1.57 11.27
N LEU A 78 6.21 1.91 11.06
CA LEU A 78 5.74 2.74 9.95
C LEU A 78 5.61 4.20 10.40
N ASP A 79 5.56 5.13 9.44
CA ASP A 79 5.41 6.57 9.69
C ASP A 79 4.15 6.89 10.53
N GLY A 80 3.07 6.12 10.33
CA GLY A 80 1.83 6.19 11.10
C GLY A 80 1.99 5.83 12.58
N GLY A 81 2.95 4.96 12.93
CA GLY A 81 3.30 4.67 14.33
C GLY A 81 3.85 5.89 15.06
N HIS A 82 4.69 6.67 14.38
CA HIS A 82 5.18 7.94 14.91
C HIS A 82 4.06 8.97 15.06
N LEU A 83 3.15 9.05 14.09
CA LEU A 83 1.94 9.89 14.21
C LEU A 83 1.11 9.53 15.44
N VAL A 84 0.95 8.24 15.75
CA VAL A 84 0.28 7.81 17.00
C VAL A 84 1.06 8.24 18.24
N PHE A 85 2.38 8.08 18.25
CA PHE A 85 3.18 8.54 19.38
C PHE A 85 3.06 10.05 19.60
N TYR A 86 3.13 10.86 18.55
CA TYR A 86 2.99 12.31 18.65
C TYR A 86 1.58 12.76 19.06
N THR A 87 0.54 12.10 18.55
CA THR A 87 -0.84 12.39 18.97
C THR A 87 -1.04 12.06 20.46
N VAL A 88 -0.49 10.94 20.93
CA VAL A 88 -0.51 10.60 22.36
C VAL A 88 0.30 11.60 23.20
N GLU A 89 1.48 12.01 22.73
CA GLU A 89 2.28 13.04 23.42
C GLU A 89 1.57 14.38 23.50
N TRP A 90 0.89 14.79 22.43
CA TRP A 90 0.10 16.02 22.37
C TRP A 90 -1.06 15.99 23.38
N ILE A 91 -1.81 14.89 23.45
CA ILE A 91 -2.90 14.71 24.43
C ILE A 91 -2.35 14.67 25.86
N ARG A 92 -1.20 14.02 26.07
CA ARG A 92 -0.61 13.81 27.40
C ARG A 92 0.20 15.01 27.91
N GLY A 93 0.56 15.94 27.03
CA GLY A 93 1.40 17.11 27.32
C GLY A 93 2.84 16.78 27.76
N LYS A 94 3.28 15.52 27.63
CA LYS A 94 4.62 15.07 28.03
C LYS A 94 5.12 13.94 27.12
N PRO A 95 6.42 13.94 26.77
CA PRO A 95 7.00 12.97 25.85
C PRO A 95 6.80 11.54 26.34
N LEU A 96 6.62 10.61 25.42
CA LEU A 96 6.61 9.17 25.71
C LEU A 96 8.02 8.75 26.13
N GLY A 97 8.10 7.89 27.15
CA GLY A 97 9.40 7.44 27.61
C GLY A 97 10.08 6.56 26.56
N GLU A 98 11.39 6.72 26.38
CA GLU A 98 12.19 5.95 25.40
C GLU A 98 12.00 4.44 25.52
N ARG A 99 11.77 3.92 26.74
CA ARG A 99 11.48 2.50 26.97
C ARG A 99 10.24 2.02 26.23
N VAL A 100 9.17 2.83 26.21
CA VAL A 100 7.91 2.48 25.56
C VAL A 100 8.08 2.48 24.04
N GLN A 101 8.76 3.50 23.50
CA GLN A 101 9.05 3.58 22.07
C GLN A 101 9.92 2.40 21.61
N ASN A 102 10.99 2.09 22.35
CA ASN A 102 11.89 0.97 22.04
C ASN A 102 11.19 -0.40 22.09
N ILE A 103 10.29 -0.62 23.05
CA ILE A 103 9.50 -1.86 23.11
C ILE A 103 8.53 -1.92 21.92
N GLY A 104 7.84 -0.81 21.62
CA GLY A 104 6.93 -0.72 20.48
C GLY A 104 7.63 -1.01 19.15
N LEU A 105 8.81 -0.42 18.93
CA LEU A 105 9.63 -0.63 17.74
C LEU A 105 10.08 -2.09 17.61
N ARG A 106 10.63 -2.68 18.68
CA ARG A 106 11.07 -4.09 18.68
C ARG A 106 9.93 -5.05 18.39
N PHE A 107 8.78 -4.82 19.01
CA PHE A 107 7.59 -5.63 18.78
C PHE A 107 7.08 -5.48 17.34
N GLY A 108 6.98 -4.24 16.85
CA GLY A 108 6.56 -3.96 15.47
C GLY A 108 7.51 -4.57 14.44
N LEU A 109 8.83 -4.51 14.67
CA LEU A 109 9.84 -5.11 13.79
C LEU A 109 9.72 -6.63 13.77
N ALA A 110 9.59 -7.26 14.95
CA ALA A 110 9.43 -8.70 15.05
C ALA A 110 8.16 -9.18 14.31
N LEU A 111 7.03 -8.49 14.52
CA LEU A 111 5.77 -8.78 13.83
C LEU A 111 5.91 -8.61 12.32
N MET A 112 6.51 -7.51 11.87
CA MET A 112 6.72 -7.22 10.45
C MET A 112 7.60 -8.27 9.78
N MET A 113 8.71 -8.66 10.42
CA MET A 113 9.58 -9.72 9.89
C MET A 113 8.86 -11.07 9.82
N LEU A 114 8.05 -11.41 10.82
CA LEU A 114 7.26 -12.63 10.83
C LEU A 114 6.22 -12.64 9.71
N MET A 115 5.51 -11.53 9.51
CA MET A 115 4.56 -11.38 8.40
C MET A 115 5.25 -11.44 7.04
N MET A 116 6.42 -10.81 6.89
CA MET A 116 7.19 -10.84 5.64
C MET A 116 7.70 -12.24 5.32
N ALA A 117 8.19 -12.98 6.33
CA ALA A 117 8.58 -14.37 6.18
C ALA A 117 7.37 -15.25 5.80
N ALA A 118 6.21 -15.05 6.44
CA ALA A 118 4.99 -15.78 6.12
C ALA A 118 4.47 -15.48 4.70
N ALA A 119 4.47 -14.21 4.28
CA ALA A 119 4.07 -13.80 2.95
C ALA A 119 5.00 -14.39 1.88
N PHE A 120 6.31 -14.34 2.12
CA PHE A 120 7.30 -14.94 1.22
C PHE A 120 7.16 -16.47 1.15
N PHE A 121 6.99 -17.14 2.28
CA PHE A 121 6.77 -18.58 2.33
C PHE A 121 5.50 -18.99 1.57
N ASN A 122 4.41 -18.24 1.73
CA ASN A 122 3.16 -18.44 1.01
C ASN A 122 3.33 -18.23 -0.50
N ASP A 123 4.02 -17.18 -0.91
CA ASP A 123 4.32 -16.90 -2.32
C ASP A 123 5.16 -18.01 -2.97
N VAL A 124 6.22 -18.47 -2.30
CA VAL A 124 7.10 -19.53 -2.80
C VAL A 124 6.35 -20.86 -2.89
N THR A 125 5.55 -21.19 -1.86
CA THR A 125 4.75 -22.43 -1.85
C THR A 125 3.74 -22.44 -2.99
N ARG A 126 3.10 -21.30 -3.28
CA ARG A 126 2.16 -21.15 -4.41
C ARG A 126 2.82 -21.29 -5.78
N LEU A 127 4.11 -21.01 -5.93
CA LEU A 127 4.81 -21.14 -7.20
C LEU A 127 5.36 -22.56 -7.45
N ILE A 128 5.68 -23.29 -6.38
CA ILE A 128 6.29 -24.62 -6.48
C ILE A 128 5.24 -25.74 -6.40
N GLY A 129 4.13 -25.51 -5.69
CA GLY A 129 2.99 -26.42 -5.60
C GLY A 129 1.92 -26.11 -6.63
#